data_AF-G0QBW4-F1
#
_entry.id   AF-G0QBW4-F1
#
_cell.length_a   1.000
_cell.length_b   1.000
_cell.length_c   1.000
_cell.angle_alpha   90.00
_cell.angle_beta   90.00
_cell.angle_gamma   90.00
#
_symmetry.space_group_name_H-M   'P 1'
#
loop_
_entity.id
_entity.type
_entity.pdbx_description
1 polymer ?
#
loop_
_entity_poly.entity_id
_entity_poly.type
_entity_poly.pdbx_seq_one_letter_code
_entity_poly.pdbx_strand_id
1 'polypeptide(L)'
;MKPDELEEGDRVLFGDRKVPLEVDEAGEDRVLVNGPQGGEYVLYTEDDTVLVSSKGDRRYSSLADDLRTTGRWSREGDKWTHTKTGEKVCLERTEAGFWRIETGFSIDQPMYGYRSKEDAETEAKNLLESHPEGV
;
A
#
# COMPACT_ATOMS: atom_id res chain seq x y z
N MET A 1 4.23 14.25 7.94
CA MET A 1 2.91 14.45 8.55
C MET A 1 2.96 14.05 10.01
N LYS A 2 1.98 14.46 10.81
CA LYS A 2 1.80 14.02 12.20
C LYS A 2 0.65 12.99 12.29
N PRO A 3 0.65 12.10 13.30
CA PRO A 3 -0.40 11.10 13.48
C PRO A 3 -1.81 11.71 13.63
N ASP A 4 -1.96 12.85 14.28
CA ASP A 4 -3.24 13.53 14.49
C ASP A 4 -3.91 14.03 13.19
N GLU A 5 -3.18 14.01 12.07
CA GLU A 5 -3.70 14.33 10.73
C GLU A 5 -4.33 13.11 10.02
N LEU A 6 -4.26 11.91 10.62
CA LEU A 6 -4.77 10.67 10.04
C LEU A 6 -6.26 10.46 10.31
N GLU A 7 -6.96 9.86 9.34
CA GLU A 7 -8.38 9.51 9.46
C GLU A 7 -8.58 7.99 9.55
N GLU A 8 -9.70 7.57 10.16
CA GLU A 8 -10.09 6.16 10.16
C GLU A 8 -10.21 5.61 8.73
N GLY A 9 -9.60 4.44 8.50
CA GLY A 9 -9.53 3.82 7.17
C GLY A 9 -8.39 4.32 6.28
N ASP A 10 -7.60 5.31 6.71
CA ASP A 10 -6.37 5.65 6.02
C ASP A 10 -5.40 4.46 6.00
N ARG A 11 -4.58 4.40 4.95
CA ARG A 11 -3.46 3.45 4.88
C ARG A 11 -2.17 4.24 5.00
N VAL A 12 -1.23 3.77 5.82
CA VAL A 12 -0.02 4.53 6.12
C VAL A 12 1.24 3.70 5.93
N LEU A 13 2.29 4.36 5.43
CA LEU A 13 3.66 3.87 5.41
C LEU A 13 4.56 4.84 6.18
N PHE A 14 5.66 4.30 6.67
CA PHE A 14 6.73 5.05 7.33
C PHE A 14 8.03 4.24 7.21
N GLY A 15 9.16 4.93 7.18
CA GLY A 15 10.49 4.38 7.00
C GLY A 15 10.56 3.45 5.77
N ASP A 16 11.27 2.33 5.94
CA ASP A 16 11.48 1.31 4.91
C ASP A 16 10.35 0.25 4.84
N ARG A 17 9.20 0.50 5.46
CA ARG A 17 8.09 -0.47 5.40
C ARG A 17 7.62 -0.62 3.96
N LYS A 18 7.37 -1.87 3.56
CA LYS A 18 6.86 -2.22 2.23
C LYS A 18 5.34 -2.37 2.19
N VAL A 19 4.74 -2.72 3.33
CA VAL A 19 3.31 -3.00 3.42
C VAL A 19 2.66 -1.97 4.36
N PRO A 20 1.67 -1.21 3.88
CA PRO A 20 1.00 -0.19 4.68
C PRO A 20 0.22 -0.80 5.84
N LEU A 21 0.08 -0.02 6.90
CA LEU A 21 -0.83 -0.29 8.02
C LEU A 21 -2.16 0.42 7.76
N GLU A 22 -3.26 -0.11 8.28
CA GLU A 22 -4.57 0.53 8.20
C GLU A 22 -4.89 1.24 9.51
N VAL A 23 -5.38 2.48 9.44
CA VAL A 23 -5.82 3.26 10.60
C VAL A 23 -7.16 2.73 11.07
N ASP A 24 -7.18 2.21 12.29
CA ASP A 24 -8.36 1.63 12.93
C ASP A 24 -9.10 2.64 13.81
N GLU A 25 -8.35 3.47 14.54
CA GLU A 25 -8.91 4.52 15.40
C GLU A 25 -7.98 5.74 15.34
N ALA A 26 -8.52 6.88 14.89
CA ALA A 26 -7.83 8.16 14.89
C ALA A 26 -8.12 8.95 16.18
N GLY A 27 -7.09 9.57 16.76
CA GLY A 27 -7.20 10.38 17.96
C GLY A 27 -6.10 11.43 18.07
N GLU A 28 -6.33 12.46 18.89
CA GLU A 28 -5.44 13.64 19.01
C GLU A 28 -4.03 13.27 19.53
N ASP A 29 -3.94 12.37 20.50
CA ASP A 29 -2.65 11.98 21.12
C ASP A 29 -2.03 10.73 20.50
N ARG A 30 -2.84 9.90 19.85
CA ARG A 30 -2.43 8.60 19.33
C ARG A 30 -3.38 8.09 18.27
N VAL A 31 -2.83 7.31 17.35
CA VAL A 31 -3.59 6.61 16.30
C VAL A 31 -3.33 5.12 16.41
N LEU A 32 -4.41 4.33 16.47
CA LEU A 32 -4.32 2.88 16.42
C LEU A 32 -4.22 2.44 14.95
N VAL A 33 -3.22 1.63 14.64
CA VAL A 33 -3.02 1.10 13.29
C VAL A 33 -2.84 -0.42 13.30
N ASN A 34 -3.43 -1.07 12.31
CA ASN A 34 -3.44 -2.51 12.14
C ASN A 34 -2.53 -2.96 10.99
N GLY A 35 -1.71 -3.96 11.26
CA GLY A 35 -0.88 -4.62 10.27
C GLY A 35 -1.63 -5.64 9.44
N PRO A 36 -1.12 -5.94 8.24
CA PRO A 36 -1.74 -6.89 7.30
C PRO A 36 -1.88 -8.32 7.86
N GLN A 37 -1.11 -8.67 8.89
CA GLN A 37 -1.14 -9.97 9.58
C GLN A 37 -1.80 -9.90 10.97
N GLY A 38 -2.56 -8.83 11.25
CA GLY A 38 -3.28 -8.66 12.52
C GLY A 38 -2.45 -8.11 13.68
N GLY A 39 -1.26 -7.56 13.41
CA GLY A 39 -0.48 -6.86 14.44
C GLY A 39 -1.08 -5.50 14.78
N GLU A 40 -1.34 -5.22 16.05
CA GLU A 40 -1.87 -3.93 16.50
C GLU A 40 -0.75 -3.00 16.99
N TYR A 41 -0.71 -1.79 16.46
CA TYR A 41 0.29 -0.78 16.79
C TYR A 41 -0.34 0.56 17.13
N VAL A 42 0.42 1.43 17.78
CA VAL A 42 0.03 2.79 18.13
C VAL A 42 1.07 3.75 17.57
N LEU A 43 0.63 4.68 16.71
CA LEU A 43 1.40 5.85 16.30
C LEU A 43 1.12 7.00 17.27
N TYR A 44 2.15 7.74 17.65
CA TYR A 44 2.04 8.91 18.51
C TYR A 44 3.22 9.86 18.31
N THR A 45 3.09 11.09 18.79
CA THR A 45 4.16 12.09 18.76
C THR A 45 4.70 12.32 20.17
N GLU A 46 6.02 12.32 20.32
CA GLU A 46 6.72 12.67 21.57
C GLU A 46 7.91 13.57 21.21
N ASP A 47 8.04 14.74 21.83
CA ASP A 47 9.09 15.74 21.52
C ASP A 47 9.25 16.02 20.01
N ASP A 48 8.12 16.27 19.32
CA ASP A 48 8.00 16.45 17.86
C ASP A 48 8.51 15.27 17.01
N THR A 49 8.78 14.11 17.62
CA THR A 49 9.19 12.88 16.96
C THR A 49 8.02 11.92 16.83
N VAL A 50 7.80 11.39 15.63
CA VAL A 50 6.76 10.40 15.37
C VAL A 50 7.29 9.00 15.70
N LEU A 51 6.58 8.31 16.59
CA LEU A 51 6.95 7.00 17.10
C LEU A 51 5.83 5.98 16.83
N VAL A 52 6.23 4.73 16.65
CA VAL A 52 5.34 3.58 16.59
C VAL A 52 5.69 2.59 17.69
N SER A 53 4.70 2.02 18.35
CA SER A 53 4.90 0.93 19.30
C SER A 53 3.82 -0.13 19.16
N SER A 54 4.07 -1.34 19.67
CA SER A 54 2.99 -2.31 19.85
C SER A 54 1.93 -1.75 20.80
N LYS A 55 0.67 -2.16 20.61
CA LYS A 55 -0.43 -1.75 21.49
C LYS A 55 -0.14 -2.11 22.95
N GLY A 56 -0.16 -1.10 23.82
CA GLY A 56 0.05 -1.26 25.26
C GLY A 56 1.51 -1.29 25.74
N ASP A 57 2.50 -1.29 24.84
CA ASP A 57 3.92 -1.28 25.22
C ASP A 57 4.71 -0.19 24.46
N ARG A 58 4.80 0.99 25.08
CA ARG A 58 5.59 2.13 24.56
C ARG A 58 7.09 2.04 24.85
N ARG A 59 7.53 1.09 25.69
CA ARG A 59 8.95 1.00 26.09
C ARG A 59 9.87 0.60 24.93
N TYR A 60 9.31 -0.09 23.93
CA TYR A 60 10.00 -0.51 22.72
C TYR A 60 9.44 0.22 21.49
N SER A 61 9.25 1.54 21.62
CA SER A 61 8.89 2.36 20.48
C SER A 61 10.04 2.45 19.48
N SER A 62 9.68 2.49 18.21
CA SER A 62 10.57 2.71 17.09
C SER A 62 10.20 4.01 16.40
N LEU A 63 11.15 4.61 15.69
CA LEU A 63 10.88 5.76 14.85
C LEU A 63 9.92 5.36 13.72
N ALA A 64 8.92 6.21 13.49
CA ALA A 64 8.06 6.17 12.31
C ALA A 64 8.38 7.42 11.46
N ASP A 65 9.61 7.45 10.96
CA ASP A 65 10.11 8.48 10.07
C ASP A 65 9.38 8.47 8.72
N ASP A 66 9.31 9.62 8.06
CA ASP A 66 8.63 9.77 6.76
C ASP A 66 7.20 9.19 6.73
N LEU A 67 6.44 9.41 7.81
CA LEU A 67 5.03 9.01 7.86
C LEU A 67 4.28 9.66 6.69
N ARG A 68 3.55 8.82 5.94
CA ARG A 68 2.80 9.20 4.75
C ARG A 68 1.58 8.31 4.54
N THR A 69 0.50 8.88 4.02
CA THR A 69 -0.67 8.09 3.59
C THR A 69 -0.43 7.45 2.23
N THR A 70 -0.87 6.21 2.08
CA THR A 70 -0.94 5.50 0.80
C THR A 70 -2.37 5.54 0.28
N GLY A 71 -2.55 5.44 -1.04
CA GLY A 71 -3.87 5.22 -1.61
C GLY A 71 -4.31 3.76 -1.48
N ARG A 72 -5.34 3.42 -2.24
CA ARG A 72 -5.84 2.06 -2.44
C ARG A 72 -5.88 1.77 -3.93
N TRP A 73 -5.66 0.50 -4.31
CA TRP A 73 -5.91 0.05 -5.67
C TRP A 73 -7.34 -0.43 -5.79
N SER A 74 -8.16 0.25 -6.58
CA SER A 74 -9.54 -0.16 -6.87
C SER A 74 -9.58 -0.95 -8.18
N ARG A 75 -10.30 -2.08 -8.21
CA ARG A 75 -10.42 -2.96 -9.37
C ARG A 75 -11.77 -2.76 -10.06
N GLU A 76 -11.75 -2.56 -11.37
CA GLU A 76 -12.92 -2.60 -12.25
C GLU A 76 -12.61 -3.54 -13.43
N GLY A 77 -13.13 -4.76 -13.39
CA GLY A 77 -12.83 -5.79 -14.39
C GLY A 77 -11.34 -6.14 -14.41
N ASP A 78 -10.68 -5.81 -15.52
CA ASP A 78 -9.26 -6.10 -15.78
C ASP A 78 -8.35 -4.89 -15.59
N LYS A 79 -8.85 -3.87 -14.90
CA LYS A 79 -8.16 -2.62 -14.66
C LYS A 79 -8.13 -2.31 -13.18
N TRP A 80 -6.96 -1.89 -12.70
CA TRP A 80 -6.75 -1.32 -11.38
C TRP A 80 -6.40 0.16 -11.52
N THR A 81 -6.96 0.98 -10.62
CA THR A 81 -6.65 2.41 -10.55
C THR A 81 -6.29 2.76 -9.11
N HIS A 82 -5.15 3.41 -8.92
CA HIS A 82 -4.72 3.87 -7.61
C HIS A 82 -5.49 5.14 -7.23
N THR A 83 -6.14 5.15 -6.07
CA THR A 83 -7.07 6.22 -5.68
C THR A 83 -6.38 7.56 -5.45
N LYS A 84 -5.10 7.56 -5.07
CA LYS A 84 -4.34 8.78 -4.75
C LYS A 84 -3.60 9.35 -5.95
N THR A 85 -2.97 8.50 -6.76
CA THR A 85 -2.13 8.93 -7.90
C THR A 85 -2.86 8.86 -9.24
N GLY A 86 -3.97 8.14 -9.32
CA GLY A 86 -4.68 7.88 -10.58
C GLY A 86 -3.95 6.92 -11.52
N GLU A 87 -2.81 6.36 -11.08
CA GLU A 87 -2.01 5.39 -11.82
C GLU A 87 -2.81 4.13 -12.11
N LYS A 88 -2.48 3.47 -13.23
CA LYS A 88 -3.28 2.39 -13.78
C LYS A 88 -2.44 1.16 -14.08
N VAL A 89 -3.04 0.01 -13.82
CA VAL A 89 -2.57 -1.30 -14.26
C VAL A 89 -3.73 -1.96 -14.98
N CYS A 90 -3.52 -2.42 -16.22
CA CYS A 90 -4.56 -3.04 -17.03
C CYS A 90 -4.07 -4.39 -17.57
N LEU A 91 -4.96 -5.38 -17.66
CA LEU A 91 -4.72 -6.58 -18.44
C LEU A 91 -5.34 -6.45 -19.82
N GLU A 92 -4.51 -6.60 -20.85
CA GLU A 92 -4.96 -6.57 -22.24
C GLU A 92 -4.64 -7.88 -22.94
N ARG A 93 -5.58 -8.35 -23.76
CA ARG A 93 -5.37 -9.53 -24.60
C ARG A 93 -4.86 -9.09 -25.97
N THR A 94 -3.68 -9.55 -26.32
CA THR A 94 -3.04 -9.34 -27.62
C THR A 94 -3.79 -10.05 -28.74
N GLU A 95 -3.56 -9.63 -30.00
CA GLU A 95 -4.10 -10.31 -31.19
C GLU A 95 -3.66 -11.77 -31.29
N ALA A 96 -2.45 -12.09 -30.81
CA ALA A 96 -1.92 -13.44 -30.75
C ALA A 96 -2.52 -14.29 -29.60
N GLY A 97 -3.43 -13.71 -28.80
CA GLY A 97 -4.18 -14.40 -27.75
C GLY A 97 -3.52 -14.44 -26.37
N PHE A 98 -2.32 -13.88 -26.22
CA PHE A 98 -1.60 -13.72 -24.94
C PHE A 98 -2.10 -12.51 -24.15
N TRP A 99 -1.88 -12.50 -22.84
CA TRP A 99 -2.23 -11.42 -21.92
C TRP A 99 -1.02 -10.57 -21.57
N ARG A 100 -1.16 -9.25 -21.53
CA ARG A 100 -0.11 -8.31 -21.14
C ARG A 100 -0.59 -7.42 -20.01
N ILE A 101 0.37 -6.95 -19.21
CA ILE A 101 0.15 -5.96 -18.18
C ILE A 101 0.57 -4.61 -18.75
N GLU A 102 -0.39 -3.72 -18.96
CA GLU A 102 -0.18 -2.35 -19.39
C GLU A 102 -0.15 -1.45 -18.16
N THR A 103 0.96 -0.74 -17.96
CA THR A 103 1.16 0.12 -16.80
C THR A 103 2.26 1.17 -17.04
N GLY A 104 2.29 2.23 -16.23
CA GLY A 104 3.36 3.24 -16.24
C GLY A 104 4.68 2.76 -15.61
N PHE A 105 4.67 1.63 -14.90
CA PHE A 105 5.85 1.07 -14.26
C PHE A 105 6.72 0.28 -15.24
N SER A 106 8.03 0.27 -14.99
CA SER A 106 8.92 -0.68 -15.64
C SER A 106 8.76 -2.05 -14.98
N ILE A 107 8.18 -3.01 -15.69
CA ILE A 107 7.99 -4.39 -15.23
C ILE A 107 8.73 -5.38 -16.10
N ASP A 108 9.23 -6.45 -15.48
CA ASP A 108 9.73 -7.61 -16.21
C ASP A 108 8.56 -8.52 -16.54
N GLN A 109 8.16 -8.56 -17.81
CA GLN A 109 7.09 -9.42 -18.30
C GLN A 109 7.56 -10.17 -19.56
N PRO A 110 6.99 -11.35 -19.87
CA PRO A 110 7.37 -12.10 -21.06
C PRO A 110 7.19 -11.27 -22.33
N MET A 111 8.13 -11.40 -23.29
CA MET A 111 8.12 -10.64 -24.55
C MET A 111 6.76 -10.69 -25.28
N TYR A 112 6.12 -11.85 -25.29
CA TYR A 112 4.82 -12.05 -25.93
C TYR A 112 3.63 -11.89 -24.97
N GLY A 113 3.87 -11.71 -23.68
CA GLY A 113 2.88 -11.75 -22.62
C GLY A 113 2.66 -13.15 -22.04
N TYR A 114 1.73 -13.23 -21.09
CA TYR A 114 1.33 -14.43 -20.38
C TYR A 114 0.36 -15.28 -21.23
N ARG A 115 0.47 -16.60 -21.11
CA ARG A 115 -0.41 -17.53 -21.83
C ARG A 115 -1.83 -17.55 -21.28
N SER A 116 -1.97 -17.39 -19.97
CA SER A 116 -3.25 -17.37 -19.29
C SER A 116 -3.50 -16.01 -18.66
N LYS A 117 -4.78 -15.68 -18.50
CA LYS A 117 -5.21 -14.48 -17.76
C LYS A 117 -4.84 -14.57 -16.29
N GLU A 118 -4.88 -15.77 -15.72
CA GLU A 118 -4.61 -16.04 -14.31
C GLU A 118 -3.14 -15.71 -13.95
N ASP A 119 -2.20 -16.08 -14.82
CA ASP A 119 -0.79 -15.72 -14.64
C ASP A 119 -0.60 -14.19 -14.67
N ALA A 120 -1.22 -13.52 -15.64
CA ALA A 120 -1.17 -12.06 -15.76
C ALA A 120 -1.84 -11.36 -14.56
N GLU A 121 -2.96 -11.89 -14.06
CA GLU A 121 -3.62 -11.39 -12.85
C GLU A 121 -2.76 -11.57 -11.61
N THR A 122 -2.04 -12.69 -11.51
CA THR A 122 -1.15 -12.97 -10.38
C THR A 122 0.01 -11.97 -10.36
N GLU A 123 0.65 -11.75 -11.50
CA GLU A 123 1.72 -10.77 -11.59
C GLU A 123 1.23 -9.33 -11.43
N ALA A 124 0.04 -9.00 -11.94
CA ALA A 124 -0.57 -7.72 -11.67
C ALA A 124 -0.77 -7.53 -10.15
N LYS A 125 -1.31 -8.51 -9.42
CA LYS A 125 -1.48 -8.42 -7.96
C LYS A 125 -0.14 -8.20 -7.24
N ASN A 126 0.89 -8.96 -7.59
CA ASN A 126 2.25 -8.79 -7.04
C ASN A 126 2.77 -7.36 -7.29
N LEU A 127 2.48 -6.80 -8.46
CA LEU A 127 2.86 -5.43 -8.82
C LEU A 127 2.14 -4.41 -7.93
N LEU A 128 0.82 -4.54 -7.71
CA LEU A 128 0.04 -3.63 -6.87
C LEU A 128 0.49 -3.68 -5.41
N GLU A 129 0.83 -4.86 -4.90
CA GLU A 129 1.31 -5.05 -3.53
C GLU A 129 2.72 -4.47 -3.32
N SER A 130 3.56 -4.52 -4.34
CA SER A 130 4.90 -3.91 -4.30
C SER A 130 4.90 -2.40 -4.53
N HIS A 131 3.83 -1.85 -5.11
CA HIS A 131 3.66 -0.41 -5.34
C HIS A 131 2.39 0.12 -4.64
N PRO A 132 2.31 0.06 -3.30
CA PRO A 132 1.15 0.53 -2.54
C PRO A 132 0.94 2.05 -2.62
N GLU A 133 1.97 2.80 -3.00
CA GLU A 133 1.92 4.26 -3.20
C GLU A 133 1.52 4.63 -4.63
N GLY A 134 1.48 3.65 -5.53
CA GLY A 134 1.13 3.83 -6.93
C GLY A 134 2.17 4.56 -7.76
N VAL A 135 3.43 4.66 -7.32
CA VAL A 135 4.60 5.21 -8.04
C VAL A 135 5.85 4.39 -7.72
#